data_AF-A0A2N4T1M9-F1
#
_entry.id   AF-A0A2N4T1M9-F1
#
_cell.length_a   1.000
_cell.length_b   1.000
_cell.length_c   1.000
_cell.angle_alpha   90.00
_cell.angle_beta   90.00
_cell.angle_gamma   90.00
#
_symmetry.space_group_name_H-M   'P 1'
#
loop_
_entity.id
_entity.type
_entity.pdbx_description
1 polymer ?
#
loop_
_entity_poly.entity_id
_entity_poly.type
_entity_poly.pdbx_seq_one_letter_code
_entity_poly.pdbx_strand_id
1 'polypeptide(L)'
;MRPGTLPRDPATVLGAATVADGQSLTPEQYDLGGLHRVVATVTDHEVVLYGEFRVDAALLDGRDPAEVPHWGGALSGIVEDWQPEGSGQVTLCAFVHAETHEHGPLGLTLPEAVAQLEDLRVRCLEWLRSSPAA
;
A
#
# COMPACT_ATOMS: atom_id res chain seq x y z
N MET A 1 15.00 -6.33 -20.96
CA MET A 1 14.97 -5.42 -19.79
C MET A 1 14.57 -6.25 -18.60
N ARG A 2 15.31 -6.20 -17.48
CA ARG A 2 14.83 -6.85 -16.25
C ARG A 2 13.53 -6.14 -15.82
N PRO A 3 12.50 -6.85 -15.34
CA PRO A 3 11.31 -6.21 -14.82
C PRO A 3 11.75 -5.14 -13.81
N GLY A 4 11.30 -3.91 -14.07
CA GLY A 4 11.84 -2.69 -13.49
C GLY A 4 11.62 -2.66 -11.98
N THR A 5 12.66 -2.26 -11.26
CA THR A 5 12.55 -1.88 -9.86
C THR A 5 12.11 -0.42 -9.79
N LEU A 6 11.30 -0.07 -8.78
CA LEU A 6 10.95 1.32 -8.50
C LEU A 6 12.20 2.21 -8.37
N PRO A 7 12.12 3.52 -8.69
CA PRO A 7 13.23 4.45 -8.52
C PRO A 7 13.80 4.40 -7.11
N ARG A 8 15.10 4.11 -7.00
CA ARG A 8 15.80 3.97 -5.71
C ARG A 8 16.49 5.24 -5.23
N ASP A 9 16.63 6.22 -6.12
CA ASP A 9 17.12 7.53 -5.71
C ASP A 9 16.04 8.19 -4.83
N PRO A 10 16.32 8.48 -3.55
CA PRO A 10 15.34 9.04 -2.63
C PRO A 10 14.86 10.43 -3.02
N ALA A 11 15.57 11.13 -3.92
CA ALA A 11 15.13 12.42 -4.46
C ALA A 11 14.21 12.28 -5.70
N THR A 12 14.06 11.07 -6.25
CA THR A 12 13.19 10.87 -7.41
C THR A 12 11.73 10.88 -7.00
N VAL A 13 10.98 11.83 -7.57
CA VAL A 13 9.53 11.86 -7.50
C VAL A 13 8.95 10.74 -8.36
N LEU A 14 8.05 9.97 -7.77
CA LEU A 14 7.31 8.92 -8.43
C LEU A 14 6.26 9.55 -9.34
N GLY A 15 6.33 9.20 -10.62
CA GLY A 15 5.36 9.64 -11.62
C GLY A 15 5.39 8.74 -12.84
N ALA A 16 4.45 8.94 -13.77
CA ALA A 16 4.32 8.07 -14.96
C ALA A 16 5.59 8.06 -15.86
N ALA A 17 6.47 9.05 -15.70
CA ALA A 17 7.76 9.11 -16.39
C ALA A 17 8.89 8.34 -15.68
N THR A 18 8.77 8.06 -14.38
CA THR A 18 9.82 7.44 -13.55
C THR A 18 9.44 6.04 -13.07
N VAL A 19 8.14 5.72 -13.07
CA VAL A 19 7.57 4.45 -12.65
C VAL A 19 6.88 3.78 -13.85
N ALA A 20 6.98 2.46 -13.93
CA ALA A 20 6.24 1.66 -14.90
C ALA A 20 5.22 0.76 -14.18
N ASP A 21 4.15 0.42 -14.89
CA ASP A 21 3.13 -0.51 -14.40
C ASP A 21 3.72 -1.88 -14.05
N GLY A 22 3.28 -2.45 -12.94
CA GLY A 22 3.72 -3.75 -12.44
C GLY A 22 5.14 -3.77 -11.83
N GLN A 23 5.82 -2.62 -11.72
CA GLN A 23 7.07 -2.56 -10.96
C GLN A 23 6.80 -2.89 -9.49
N SER A 24 7.67 -3.70 -8.89
CA SER A 24 7.49 -4.09 -7.48
C SER A 24 8.77 -4.06 -6.68
N LEU A 25 8.62 -3.90 -5.37
CA LEU A 25 9.66 -4.05 -4.37
C LEU A 25 9.30 -5.17 -3.40
N THR A 26 10.33 -5.88 -2.96
CA THR A 26 10.25 -6.86 -1.88
C THR A 26 11.20 -6.47 -0.73
N PRO A 27 11.03 -7.04 0.49
CA PRO A 27 11.89 -6.72 1.63
C PRO A 27 13.37 -7.03 1.42
N GLU A 28 13.71 -7.94 0.49
CA GLU A 28 15.10 -8.21 0.11
C GLU A 28 15.74 -7.07 -0.70
N GLN A 29 14.93 -6.15 -1.23
CA GLN A 29 15.34 -5.09 -2.14
C GLN A 29 15.31 -3.69 -1.51
N TYR A 30 14.43 -3.48 -0.53
CA TYR A 30 14.19 -2.20 0.12
C TYR A 30 13.58 -2.42 1.50
N ASP A 31 13.81 -1.52 2.46
CA ASP A 31 13.15 -1.59 3.76
C ASP A 31 11.69 -1.17 3.62
N LEU A 32 10.79 -2.15 3.64
CA LEU A 32 9.34 -1.96 3.51
C LEU A 32 8.62 -1.97 4.87
N GLY A 33 9.36 -1.94 5.98
CA GLY A 33 8.76 -2.09 7.31
C GLY A 33 8.07 -3.44 7.48
N GLY A 34 6.76 -3.42 7.75
CA GLY A 34 5.95 -4.64 7.89
C GLY A 34 5.19 -5.06 6.63
N LEU A 35 5.39 -4.39 5.50
CA LEU A 35 4.81 -4.76 4.20
C LEU A 35 5.61 -5.93 3.58
N HIS A 36 4.91 -6.88 2.95
CA HIS A 36 5.56 -8.01 2.27
C HIS A 36 5.89 -7.72 0.81
N ARG A 37 5.22 -6.73 0.22
CA ARG A 37 5.46 -6.30 -1.16
C ARG A 37 4.94 -4.88 -1.35
N VAL A 38 5.56 -4.13 -2.26
CA VAL A 38 4.96 -2.91 -2.83
C VAL A 38 4.88 -3.08 -4.33
N VAL A 39 3.73 -2.78 -4.94
CA VAL A 39 3.50 -2.86 -6.39
C VAL A 39 2.99 -1.52 -6.89
N ALA A 40 3.53 -1.05 -8.01
CA ALA A 40 3.04 0.14 -8.69
C ALA A 40 2.05 -0.23 -9.79
N THR A 41 0.97 0.53 -9.84
CA THR A 41 0.07 0.61 -10.98
C THR A 41 0.17 2.00 -11.58
N VAL A 42 0.33 2.07 -12.90
CA VAL A 42 0.40 3.33 -13.64
C VAL A 42 -0.76 3.40 -14.62
N THR A 43 -1.64 4.38 -14.43
CA THR A 43 -2.64 4.77 -15.43
C THR A 43 -2.16 6.04 -16.16
N ASP A 44 -2.89 6.52 -17.17
CA ASP A 44 -2.47 7.60 -18.09
C ASP A 44 -1.78 8.79 -17.40
N HIS A 45 -2.19 9.10 -16.17
CA HIS A 45 -1.78 10.27 -15.41
C HIS A 45 -1.59 10.01 -13.91
N GLU A 46 -1.74 8.76 -13.45
CA GLU A 46 -1.70 8.47 -12.03
C GLU A 46 -0.74 7.33 -11.74
N VAL A 47 -0.02 7.48 -10.64
CA VAL A 47 0.78 6.40 -10.06
C VAL A 47 0.18 6.06 -8.72
N VAL A 48 -0.25 4.81 -8.58
CA VAL A 48 -0.74 4.25 -7.32
C VAL A 48 0.22 3.19 -6.85
N LEU A 49 0.68 3.29 -5.60
CA LEU A 49 1.46 2.25 -4.96
C LEU A 49 0.57 1.45 -4.03
N TYR A 50 0.57 0.14 -4.21
CA TYR A 50 -0.11 -0.83 -3.36
C TYR A 50 0.92 -1.48 -2.43
N GLY A 51 0.77 -1.25 -1.13
CA GLY A 51 1.51 -1.88 -0.05
C GLY A 51 0.75 -3.10 0.47
N GLU A 52 1.31 -4.26 0.22
CA GLU A 52 0.75 -5.57 0.50
C GLU A 52 1.20 -6.01 1.91
N PHE A 53 0.28 -6.42 2.80
CA PHE A 53 0.59 -6.95 4.13
C PHE A 53 -0.37 -8.07 4.56
N ARG A 54 0.01 -8.87 5.56
CA ARG A 54 -0.80 -10.00 6.05
C ARG A 54 -1.39 -9.74 7.42
N VAL A 55 -2.63 -10.21 7.61
CA VAL A 55 -3.34 -10.21 8.89
C VAL A 55 -3.94 -11.58 9.17
N ASP A 56 -4.16 -11.89 10.44
CA ASP A 56 -4.91 -13.08 10.82
C ASP A 56 -6.38 -12.95 10.40
N ALA A 57 -6.91 -13.97 9.72
CA ALA A 57 -8.30 -14.01 9.27
C ALA A 57 -9.28 -13.87 10.45
N ALA A 58 -8.92 -14.33 11.65
CA ALA A 58 -9.73 -14.18 12.85
C ALA A 58 -9.89 -12.72 13.28
N LEU A 59 -8.99 -11.82 12.88
CA LEU A 59 -9.12 -10.38 13.15
C LEU A 59 -10.13 -9.69 12.23
N LEU A 60 -10.49 -10.34 11.12
CA LEU A 60 -11.47 -9.83 10.14
C LEU A 60 -12.90 -10.31 10.42
N ASP A 61 -13.10 -11.17 11.43
CA ASP A 61 -14.44 -11.69 11.72
C ASP A 61 -15.40 -10.55 12.12
N GLY A 62 -16.35 -10.24 11.23
CA GLY A 62 -17.28 -9.13 11.37
C GLY A 62 -16.68 -7.74 11.16
N ARG A 63 -15.50 -7.62 10.53
CA ARG A 63 -14.82 -6.34 10.23
C ARG A 63 -14.47 -6.23 8.76
N ASP A 64 -14.89 -5.14 8.14
CA ASP A 64 -14.45 -4.79 6.79
C ASP A 64 -13.22 -3.86 6.89
N PRO A 65 -12.05 -4.25 6.36
CA PRO A 65 -10.86 -3.38 6.30
C PRO A 65 -11.08 -2.05 5.60
N ALA A 66 -12.10 -1.95 4.73
CA ALA A 66 -12.49 -0.68 4.10
C ALA A 66 -13.11 0.32 5.10
N GLU A 67 -13.54 -0.14 6.28
CA GLU A 67 -14.00 0.72 7.38
C GLU A 67 -12.85 1.38 8.16
N VAL A 68 -11.60 0.98 7.91
CA VAL A 68 -10.43 1.67 8.46
C VAL A 68 -10.50 3.12 7.98
N PRO A 69 -10.64 4.11 8.89
CA PRO A 69 -10.89 5.49 8.49
C PRO A 69 -9.84 6.00 7.49
N HIS A 70 -10.30 6.42 6.31
CA HIS A 70 -9.46 7.11 5.32
C HIS A 70 -9.05 8.47 5.91
N TRP A 71 -7.76 8.73 6.06
CA TRP A 71 -7.28 10.03 6.56
C TRP A 71 -6.46 10.74 5.48
N GLY A 72 -7.09 11.75 4.85
CA GLY A 72 -6.46 12.63 3.87
C GLY A 72 -7.05 12.58 2.47
N GLY A 73 -8.37 12.76 2.32
CA GLY A 73 -9.03 12.76 1.01
C GLY A 73 -9.00 11.39 0.31
N ALA A 74 -9.47 11.34 -0.94
CA ALA A 74 -9.64 10.11 -1.73
C ALA A 74 -8.33 9.44 -2.20
N LEU A 75 -7.20 9.71 -1.54
CA LEU A 75 -5.85 9.52 -2.07
C LEU A 75 -5.06 8.40 -1.37
N SER A 76 -5.66 7.75 -0.38
CA SER A 76 -5.12 6.57 0.27
C SER A 76 -6.21 5.75 0.98
N GLY A 77 -5.97 4.46 1.17
CA GLY A 77 -6.92 3.57 1.83
C GLY A 77 -6.44 2.13 1.87
N ILE A 78 -7.33 1.23 2.28
CA ILE A 78 -7.09 -0.21 2.31
C ILE A 78 -8.14 -0.87 1.44
N VAL A 79 -7.69 -1.67 0.48
CA VAL A 79 -8.54 -2.54 -0.34
C VAL A 79 -8.24 -3.97 0.05
N GLU A 80 -9.30 -4.75 0.20
CA GLU A 80 -9.20 -6.18 0.38
C GLU A 80 -8.93 -6.84 -0.99
N ASP A 81 -7.74 -7.42 -1.17
CA ASP A 81 -7.53 -8.43 -2.22
C ASP A 81 -7.72 -9.80 -1.57
N TRP A 82 -8.99 -10.19 -1.38
CA TRP A 82 -9.34 -11.41 -0.67
C TRP A 82 -9.00 -12.64 -1.53
N GLN A 83 -7.82 -13.20 -1.30
CA GLN A 83 -7.55 -14.60 -1.63
C GLN A 83 -7.38 -15.37 -0.32
N PRO A 84 -8.42 -16.08 0.17
CA PRO A 84 -8.29 -16.93 1.33
C PRO A 84 -7.46 -18.17 0.98
N GLU A 85 -6.13 -18.02 1.02
CA GLU A 85 -5.21 -19.14 0.90
C GLU A 85 -5.07 -19.82 2.26
N GLY A 86 -6.01 -20.73 2.59
CA GLY A 86 -5.87 -21.94 3.44
C GLY A 86 -5.08 -21.92 4.76
N SER A 87 -4.57 -20.79 5.22
CA SER A 87 -3.49 -20.64 6.21
C SER A 87 -3.93 -19.84 7.44
N GLY A 88 -5.19 -19.39 7.46
CA GLY A 88 -5.70 -18.49 8.51
C GLY A 88 -5.14 -17.07 8.42
N GLN A 89 -4.48 -16.70 7.31
CA GLN A 89 -4.03 -15.34 7.05
C GLN A 89 -4.72 -14.80 5.80
N VAL A 90 -4.95 -13.49 5.78
CA VAL A 90 -5.50 -12.74 4.66
C VAL A 90 -4.50 -11.66 4.28
N THR A 91 -4.31 -11.48 2.97
CA THR A 91 -3.55 -10.36 2.43
C THR A 91 -4.47 -9.15 2.33
N LEU A 92 -4.05 -8.03 2.92
CA LEU A 92 -4.65 -6.72 2.73
C LEU A 92 -3.70 -5.83 1.94
N CYS A 93 -4.26 -4.90 1.17
CA CYS A 93 -3.51 -3.95 0.36
C CYS A 93 -3.81 -2.53 0.82
N ALA A 94 -2.85 -1.86 1.42
CA ALA A 94 -2.87 -0.41 1.54
C ALA A 94 -2.56 0.22 0.17
N PHE A 95 -3.12 1.37 -0.16
CA PHE A 95 -2.76 2.12 -1.36
C PHE A 95 -2.48 3.58 -1.06
N VAL A 96 -1.57 4.18 -1.84
CA VAL A 96 -1.28 5.61 -1.83
C VAL A 96 -1.13 6.12 -3.27
N HIS A 97 -1.77 7.25 -3.57
CA HIS A 97 -1.57 7.96 -4.82
C HIS A 97 -0.28 8.80 -4.74
N ALA A 98 0.68 8.52 -5.61
CA ALA A 98 1.97 9.21 -5.64
C ALA A 98 2.00 10.44 -6.57
N GLU A 99 1.15 10.44 -7.60
CA GLU A 99 0.92 11.56 -8.53
C GLU A 99 -0.57 11.59 -8.90
N THR A 100 -1.23 12.76 -8.75
CA THR A 100 -2.60 12.97 -9.24
C THR A 100 -2.69 14.32 -9.94
N HIS A 101 -3.40 14.40 -11.07
CA HIS A 101 -3.59 15.67 -11.79
C HIS A 101 -4.70 16.55 -11.19
N GLU A 102 -5.66 15.97 -10.46
CA GLU A 102 -6.84 16.73 -10.04
C GLU A 102 -6.78 17.24 -8.59
N HIS A 103 -6.42 16.46 -7.56
CA HIS A 103 -6.66 16.91 -6.17
C HIS A 103 -5.70 16.39 -5.06
N GLY A 104 -4.46 15.99 -5.34
CA GLY A 104 -3.55 15.37 -4.36
C GLY A 104 -2.11 15.90 -4.33
N PRO A 105 -1.27 15.47 -3.36
CA PRO A 105 0.04 16.03 -3.10
C PRO A 105 0.93 15.91 -4.34
N LEU A 106 1.55 17.03 -4.71
CA LEU A 106 2.51 17.11 -5.80
C LEU A 106 3.74 16.27 -5.47
N GLY A 107 3.75 15.02 -5.94
CA GLY A 107 4.93 14.18 -6.04
C GLY A 107 5.39 13.57 -4.72
N LEU A 108 5.14 12.27 -4.54
CA LEU A 108 5.79 11.48 -3.49
C LEU A 108 7.08 10.87 -4.00
N THR A 109 8.10 10.85 -3.17
CA THR A 109 9.29 10.01 -3.37
C THR A 109 9.00 8.58 -2.91
N LEU A 110 9.83 7.61 -3.33
CA LEU A 110 9.71 6.22 -2.87
C LEU A 110 9.72 6.09 -1.32
N PRO A 111 10.67 6.72 -0.59
CA PRO A 111 10.66 6.65 0.87
C PRO A 111 9.38 7.20 1.51
N GLU A 112 8.85 8.31 1.00
CA GLU A 112 7.62 8.92 1.53
C GLU A 112 6.40 8.04 1.30
N ALA A 113 6.28 7.46 0.10
CA ALA A 113 5.17 6.56 -0.21
C ALA A 113 5.22 5.28 0.62
N VAL A 114 6.40 4.67 0.79
CA VAL A 114 6.57 3.49 1.64
C VAL A 114 6.24 3.81 3.11
N ALA A 115 6.67 4.96 3.62
CA ALA A 115 6.36 5.38 4.98
C ALA A 115 4.84 5.57 5.20
N GLN A 116 4.12 6.11 4.22
CA GLN A 116 2.67 6.24 4.29
C GLN A 116 1.95 4.89 4.25
N LEU A 117 2.40 3.97 3.40
CA LEU A 117 1.86 2.60 3.36
C LEU A 117 2.07 1.86 4.69
N GLU A 118 3.24 2.04 5.31
CA GLU A 118 3.55 1.45 6.61
C GLU A 118 2.71 2.07 7.74
N ASP A 119 2.48 3.39 7.74
CA ASP A 119 1.59 4.05 8.71
C ASP A 119 0.14 3.53 8.59
N LEU A 120 -0.36 3.36 7.37
CA LEU A 120 -1.69 2.77 7.11
C LEU A 120 -1.77 1.33 7.63
N ARG A 121 -0.74 0.52 7.40
CA ARG A 121 -0.64 -0.85 7.92
C ARG A 121 -0.70 -0.87 9.44
N VAL A 122 0.12 -0.05 10.11
CA VAL A 122 0.16 0.02 11.59
C VAL A 122 -1.21 0.38 12.14
N ARG A 123 -1.85 1.42 11.60
CA ARG A 123 -3.19 1.86 12.03
C ARG A 123 -4.27 0.83 11.78
N CYS A 124 -4.23 0.14 10.63
CA CYS A 124 -5.13 -0.96 10.33
C CYS A 124 -5.04 -2.05 11.41
N LEU A 125 -3.82 -2.47 11.74
CA LEU A 125 -3.59 -3.46 12.77
C LEU A 125 -4.03 -3.00 14.16
N GLU A 126 -3.80 -1.73 14.50
CA GLU A 126 -4.30 -1.14 15.75
C GLU A 126 -5.83 -1.16 15.79
N TRP A 127 -6.50 -0.76 14.72
CA TRP A 127 -7.96 -0.78 14.62
C TRP A 127 -8.52 -2.20 14.72
N LEU A 128 -7.97 -3.16 13.96
CA LEU A 128 -8.36 -4.57 14.00
C LEU A 128 -8.23 -5.15 15.42
N ARG A 129 -7.19 -4.77 16.17
CA ARG A 129 -6.94 -5.25 17.54
C ARG A 129 -7.70 -4.48 18.63
N SER A 130 -8.22 -3.29 18.32
CA SER A 130 -8.80 -2.37 19.31
C SER A 130 -10.18 -2.78 19.86
N SER A 131 -10.80 -3.85 19.34
CA SER A 131 -12.04 -4.38 19.91
C SER A 131 -11.88 -5.82 20.35
N PRO A 132 -12.61 -6.23 21.40
CA PRO A 132 -12.70 -7.63 21.74
C PRO A 132 -13.41 -8.38 20.62
N ALA A 133 -12.83 -9.50 20.17
CA ALA A 133 -13.57 -10.53 19.46
C ALA A 133 -14.83 -10.86 20.29
N ALA A 134 -16.01 -10.79 19.66
CA ALA A 134 -17.28 -11.03 20.31
C ALA A 134 -17.39 -12.48 20.82
#